data_AF-A0A251SEA8-F1
#
_entry.id   AF-A0A251SEA8-F1
#
_cell.length_a   1.000
_cell.length_b   1.000
_cell.length_c   1.000
_cell.angle_alpha   90.00
_cell.angle_beta   90.00
_cell.angle_gamma   90.00
#
_symmetry.space_group_name_H-M   'P 1'
#
loop_
_entity.id
_entity.type
_entity.pdbx_description
1 polymer ?
#
loop_
_entity_poly.entity_id
_entity_poly.type
_entity_poly.pdbx_seq_one_letter_code
_entity_poly.pdbx_strand_id
1 'polypeptide(L)'
;MQGDDISNDPAACKEILGGLGTPFEVERARAAPRELRINQLSTMLVGTSIVANAILEDYKVLGRREEDAARMRAEAEKLVQAARVGAEQLEKDRAAFEKQKQTSEWAAAAQLKQVRTLAKLLVDERKSWNEKMSNERKKWNASWAKQNDILFHARQELTNAKAANATLRQEKAAAEAISVKALQAKADALKALEEAKEAGARAAKALEEAEEREGRASKALEEANVERFRLDKVVASLQAEVQAREVAVTDLTARVSVAEKRADAAAEAKDALVSSFNQLEADREWLRAHGIARIVEAIMNAPETASGLDLVKERARDAGFKAGYNRCIGHINVLSAGGYTDKGSGFRDVDTEGRLKAAVASFYDTPLSCVEKLDDCLEAADYVDRLRMLYADAEEEDPAGGAGDDAGTSGTK
;
A
#
# COMPACT_ATOMS: atom_id res chain seq x y z
N MET A 1 -12.15 8.28 -61.28
CA MET A 1 -11.23 9.42 -61.46
C MET A 1 -10.00 9.11 -60.64
N GLN A 2 -8.93 8.69 -61.30
CA GLN A 2 -7.65 8.35 -60.68
C GLN A 2 -6.86 9.64 -60.43
N GLY A 3 -6.50 9.90 -59.18
CA GLY A 3 -5.45 10.86 -58.83
C GLY A 3 -4.14 10.08 -58.78
N ASP A 4 -3.25 10.35 -59.73
CA ASP A 4 -1.87 9.88 -59.68
C ASP A 4 -1.14 10.60 -58.54
N ASP A 5 -0.50 9.81 -57.70
CA ASP A 5 0.30 10.24 -56.57
C ASP A 5 1.66 10.74 -57.09
N ILE A 6 1.76 12.05 -57.37
CA ILE A 6 2.97 12.72 -57.90
C ILE A 6 4.00 12.99 -56.77
N SER A 7 3.79 12.48 -55.55
CA SER A 7 4.57 12.90 -54.38
C SER A 7 6.00 12.33 -54.29
N ASN A 8 6.36 11.33 -55.10
CA ASN A 8 7.60 10.55 -54.89
C ASN A 8 8.67 10.65 -55.99
N ASP A 9 8.51 11.55 -56.98
CA ASP A 9 9.57 11.82 -57.96
C ASP A 9 10.32 13.15 -57.66
N PRO A 10 11.59 13.09 -57.22
CA PRO A 10 12.42 14.29 -57.02
C PRO A 10 12.66 15.08 -58.31
N ALA A 11 12.46 14.49 -59.50
CA ALA A 11 12.60 15.16 -60.79
C ALA A 11 11.34 15.99 -61.15
N ALA A 12 10.14 15.52 -60.80
CA ALA A 12 8.88 16.24 -60.99
C ALA A 12 8.83 17.55 -60.16
N CYS A 13 9.40 17.56 -58.95
CA CYS A 13 9.57 18.79 -58.17
C CYS A 13 10.49 19.82 -58.85
N LYS A 14 11.48 19.37 -59.64
CA LYS A 14 12.43 20.24 -60.34
C LYS A 14 11.82 20.89 -61.58
N GLU A 15 10.91 20.20 -62.26
CA GLU A 15 10.22 20.68 -63.47
C GLU A 15 9.03 21.59 -63.11
N ILE A 16 8.30 21.29 -62.03
CA ILE A 16 7.19 22.11 -61.52
C ILE A 16 7.69 23.42 -60.88
N LEU A 17 8.84 23.40 -60.20
CA LEU A 17 9.47 24.62 -59.66
C LEU A 17 10.29 25.40 -60.71
N GLY A 18 10.64 24.78 -61.84
CA GLY A 18 11.32 25.44 -62.96
C GLY A 18 10.43 26.45 -63.71
N GLY A 19 9.11 26.35 -63.55
CA GLY A 19 8.14 27.29 -64.13
C GLY A 19 7.63 28.37 -63.18
N LEU A 20 8.04 28.37 -61.91
CA LEU A 20 7.52 29.29 -60.89
C LEU A 20 8.45 30.48 -60.67
N GLY A 21 8.62 31.26 -61.73
CA GLY A 21 9.31 32.54 -61.64
C GLY A 21 10.76 32.44 -61.19
N THR A 22 11.44 33.57 -61.14
CA THR A 22 12.82 33.60 -60.65
C THR A 22 12.88 33.16 -59.17
N PRO A 23 14.02 32.63 -58.66
CA PRO A 23 14.15 32.23 -57.25
C PRO A 23 13.68 33.28 -56.23
N PHE A 24 13.74 34.56 -56.60
CA PHE A 24 13.25 35.71 -55.85
C PHE A 24 11.72 35.74 -55.68
N GLU A 25 10.96 35.23 -56.64
CA GLU A 25 9.49 35.15 -56.59
C GLU A 25 9.01 33.98 -55.71
N VAL A 26 9.78 32.88 -55.70
CA VAL A 26 9.54 31.72 -54.82
C VAL A 26 9.81 32.07 -53.35
N GLU A 27 10.88 32.81 -53.07
CA GLU A 27 11.16 33.30 -51.71
C GLU A 27 10.11 34.33 -51.23
N ARG A 28 9.67 35.23 -52.14
CA ARG A 28 8.58 36.18 -51.85
C ARG A 28 7.25 35.47 -51.56
N ALA A 29 6.95 34.36 -52.23
CA ALA A 29 5.74 33.55 -51.99
C ALA A 29 5.81 32.74 -50.68
N ARG A 30 7.01 32.26 -50.29
CA ARG A 30 7.22 31.57 -49.00
C ARG A 30 7.09 32.51 -47.80
N ALA A 31 7.41 33.80 -47.97
CA ALA A 31 7.26 34.83 -46.94
C ALA A 31 5.80 35.29 -46.70
N ALA A 32 4.83 34.84 -47.52
CA ALA A 32 3.44 35.25 -47.40
C ALA A 32 2.63 34.43 -46.37
N PRO A 33 1.66 35.03 -45.66
CA PRO A 33 0.75 34.35 -44.72
C PRO A 33 -0.05 33.21 -45.40
N ARG A 34 -0.34 32.14 -44.64
CA ARG A 34 -0.92 30.86 -45.11
C ARG A 34 -2.17 31.02 -46.00
N GLU A 35 -3.06 31.94 -45.66
CA GLU A 35 -4.29 32.19 -46.41
C GLU A 35 -4.02 32.83 -47.79
N LEU A 36 -3.02 33.71 -47.89
CA LEU A 36 -2.64 34.35 -49.16
C LEU A 36 -2.01 33.34 -50.12
N ARG A 37 -1.26 32.37 -49.58
CA ARG A 37 -0.62 31.28 -50.33
C ARG A 37 -1.66 30.31 -50.93
N ILE A 38 -2.70 30.00 -50.15
CA ILE A 38 -3.82 29.16 -50.60
C ILE A 38 -4.59 29.86 -51.73
N ASN A 39 -4.85 31.16 -51.59
CA ASN A 39 -5.54 31.92 -52.63
C ASN A 39 -4.70 32.03 -53.90
N GLN A 40 -3.40 32.31 -53.82
CA GLN A 40 -2.52 32.40 -55.01
C GLN A 40 -2.38 31.06 -55.76
N LEU A 41 -2.25 29.95 -55.03
CA LEU A 41 -2.23 28.61 -55.62
C LEU A 41 -3.60 28.24 -56.20
N SER A 42 -4.69 28.61 -55.53
CA SER A 42 -6.06 28.44 -56.04
C SER A 42 -6.26 29.18 -57.37
N THR A 43 -5.80 30.43 -57.51
CA THR A 43 -5.97 31.18 -58.76
C THR A 43 -5.14 30.60 -59.92
N MET A 44 -3.99 30.00 -59.62
CA MET A 44 -3.15 29.33 -60.63
C MET A 44 -3.65 27.93 -61.04
N LEU A 45 -4.39 27.23 -60.18
CA LEU A 45 -4.80 25.83 -60.39
C LEU A 45 -6.25 25.64 -60.90
N VAL A 46 -7.08 26.68 -60.97
CA VAL A 46 -8.50 26.59 -61.43
C VAL A 46 -8.65 26.26 -62.93
N GLY A 47 -7.57 25.87 -63.62
CA GLY A 47 -7.57 25.50 -65.03
C GLY A 47 -7.97 24.06 -65.36
N THR A 48 -7.16 23.04 -65.04
CA THR A 48 -7.21 21.80 -65.87
C THR A 48 -6.67 20.48 -65.30
N SER A 49 -6.36 20.31 -64.01
CA SER A 49 -5.74 19.04 -63.55
C SER A 49 -6.43 18.41 -62.33
N ILE A 50 -6.89 17.15 -62.48
CA ILE A 50 -7.39 16.28 -61.40
C ILE A 50 -6.37 16.17 -60.23
N VAL A 51 -5.09 16.29 -60.55
CA VAL A 51 -3.96 16.29 -59.60
C VAL A 51 -4.02 17.49 -58.65
N ALA A 52 -4.45 18.66 -59.13
CA ALA A 52 -4.60 19.86 -58.29
C ALA A 52 -5.63 19.65 -57.18
N ASN A 53 -6.73 18.98 -57.49
CA ASN A 53 -7.78 18.64 -56.52
C ASN A 53 -7.33 17.53 -55.57
N ALA A 54 -6.59 16.52 -56.05
CA ALA A 54 -6.02 15.47 -55.19
C ALA A 54 -5.05 16.05 -54.16
N ILE A 55 -4.11 16.91 -54.60
CA ILE A 55 -3.18 17.60 -53.71
C ILE A 55 -3.94 18.44 -52.66
N LEU A 56 -4.97 19.20 -53.07
CA LEU A 56 -5.77 19.99 -52.13
C LEU A 56 -6.50 19.12 -51.09
N GLU A 57 -7.02 17.94 -51.47
CA GLU A 57 -7.66 17.02 -50.53
C GLU A 57 -6.64 16.36 -49.58
N ASP A 58 -5.47 15.97 -50.06
CA ASP A 58 -4.40 15.44 -49.19
C ASP A 58 -3.91 16.50 -48.18
N TYR A 59 -3.78 17.74 -48.60
CA TYR A 59 -3.47 18.85 -47.68
C TYR A 59 -4.57 19.08 -46.65
N LYS A 60 -5.85 18.87 -46.98
CA LYS A 60 -6.95 18.93 -46.00
C LYS A 60 -6.92 17.76 -45.02
N VAL A 61 -6.60 16.55 -45.50
CA VAL A 61 -6.45 15.35 -44.65
C VAL A 61 -5.27 15.53 -43.69
N LEU A 62 -4.13 16.01 -44.18
CA LEU A 62 -2.97 16.34 -43.35
C LEU A 62 -3.29 17.41 -42.32
N GLY A 63 -4.01 18.47 -42.70
CA GLY A 63 -4.47 19.50 -41.76
C GLY A 63 -5.33 18.93 -40.63
N ARG A 64 -6.28 18.04 -40.93
CA ARG A 64 -7.10 17.38 -39.90
C ARG A 64 -6.26 16.48 -38.98
N ARG A 65 -5.29 15.73 -39.53
CA ARG A 65 -4.38 14.90 -38.74
C ARG A 65 -3.47 15.72 -37.83
N GLU A 66 -3.01 16.89 -38.28
CA GLU A 66 -2.22 17.81 -37.46
C GLU A 66 -3.07 18.42 -36.33
N GLU A 67 -4.31 18.79 -36.61
CA GLU A 67 -5.27 19.27 -35.60
C GLU A 67 -5.61 18.20 -34.55
N ASP A 68 -5.82 16.96 -34.98
CA ASP A 68 -6.06 15.83 -34.07
C ASP A 68 -4.82 15.50 -33.24
N ALA A 69 -3.62 15.53 -33.84
CA ALA A 69 -2.37 15.36 -33.11
C ALA A 69 -2.14 16.51 -32.10
N ALA A 70 -2.50 17.75 -32.43
CA ALA A 70 -2.45 18.87 -31.51
C ALA A 70 -3.44 18.69 -30.34
N ARG A 71 -4.65 18.17 -30.63
CA ARG A 71 -5.66 17.87 -29.62
C ARG A 71 -5.20 16.77 -28.65
N MET A 72 -4.66 15.67 -29.18
CA MET A 72 -4.14 14.57 -28.36
C MET A 72 -2.94 15.02 -27.50
N ARG A 73 -2.07 15.89 -28.02
CA ARG A 73 -0.98 16.50 -27.22
C ARG A 73 -1.53 17.38 -26.09
N ALA A 74 -2.53 18.22 -26.38
CA ALA A 74 -3.15 19.06 -25.36
C ALA A 74 -3.88 18.23 -24.28
N GLU A 75 -4.53 17.13 -24.65
CA GLU A 75 -5.15 16.19 -23.70
C GLU A 75 -4.09 15.46 -22.86
N ALA A 76 -3.01 14.99 -23.48
CA ALA A 76 -1.89 14.39 -22.76
C ALA A 76 -1.24 15.38 -21.79
N GLU A 77 -1.04 16.65 -22.19
CA GLU A 77 -0.51 17.70 -21.31
C GLU A 77 -1.43 17.96 -20.12
N LYS A 78 -2.75 17.97 -20.30
CA LYS A 78 -3.72 18.09 -19.20
C LYS A 78 -3.61 16.91 -18.23
N LEU A 79 -3.48 15.68 -18.74
CA LEU A 79 -3.30 14.50 -17.91
C LEU A 79 -1.97 14.54 -17.14
N VAL A 80 -0.89 14.99 -17.77
CA VAL A 80 0.41 15.18 -17.11
C VAL A 80 0.33 16.26 -16.03
N GLN A 81 -0.37 17.37 -16.27
CA GLN A 81 -0.59 18.40 -15.25
C GLN A 81 -1.41 17.86 -14.08
N ALA A 82 -2.49 17.12 -14.35
CA ALA A 82 -3.30 16.49 -13.31
C ALA A 82 -2.47 15.49 -12.48
N ALA A 83 -1.62 14.70 -13.13
CA ALA A 83 -0.72 13.77 -12.45
C ALA A 83 0.31 14.49 -11.56
N ARG A 84 0.87 15.62 -12.02
CA ARG A 84 1.78 16.45 -11.22
C ARG A 84 1.10 17.04 -10.00
N VAL A 85 -0.10 17.61 -10.17
CA VAL A 85 -0.90 18.14 -9.06
C VAL A 85 -1.24 17.03 -8.06
N GLY A 86 -1.62 15.84 -8.55
CA GLY A 86 -1.86 14.67 -7.71
C GLY A 86 -0.63 14.23 -6.92
N ALA A 87 0.55 14.20 -7.55
CA ALA A 87 1.81 13.86 -6.89
C ALA A 87 2.19 14.88 -5.79
N GLU A 88 2.06 16.18 -6.07
CA GLU A 88 2.29 17.23 -5.07
C GLU A 88 1.33 17.14 -3.89
N GLN A 89 0.06 16.78 -4.13
CA GLN A 89 -0.91 16.59 -3.07
C GLN A 89 -0.56 15.37 -2.21
N LEU A 90 -0.17 14.26 -2.82
CA LEU A 90 0.27 13.06 -2.10
C LEU A 90 1.52 13.34 -1.24
N GLU A 91 2.47 14.13 -1.72
CA GLU A 91 3.62 14.54 -0.90
C GLU A 91 3.20 15.38 0.31
N LYS A 92 2.26 16.33 0.14
CA LYS A 92 1.72 17.13 1.24
C LYS A 92 0.99 16.26 2.26
N ASP A 93 0.17 15.33 1.80
CA ASP A 93 -0.59 14.41 2.65
C ASP A 93 0.36 13.47 3.41
N ARG A 94 1.42 12.98 2.76
CA ARG A 94 2.48 12.20 3.39
C ARG A 94 3.20 12.99 4.48
N ALA A 95 3.56 14.25 4.21
CA ALA A 95 4.20 15.12 5.20
C ALA A 95 3.29 15.43 6.39
N ALA A 96 1.98 15.64 6.14
CA ALA A 96 0.99 15.84 7.20
C ALA A 96 0.84 14.59 8.07
N PHE A 97 0.81 13.40 7.46
CA PHE A 97 0.73 12.13 8.16
C PHE A 97 1.98 11.89 9.04
N GLU A 98 3.19 12.12 8.54
CA GLU A 98 4.41 11.98 9.33
C GLU A 98 4.46 12.96 10.51
N LYS A 99 3.96 14.20 10.32
CA LYS A 99 3.84 15.16 11.42
C LYS A 99 2.86 14.67 12.50
N GLN A 100 1.72 14.09 12.09
CA GLN A 100 0.76 13.49 13.03
C GLN A 100 1.34 12.27 13.74
N LYS A 101 2.11 11.45 13.05
CA LYS A 101 2.82 10.31 13.64
C LYS A 101 3.79 10.79 14.72
N GLN A 102 4.62 11.79 14.42
CA GLN A 102 5.55 12.38 15.40
C GLN A 102 4.82 12.97 16.62
N THR A 103 3.68 13.66 16.44
CA THR A 103 2.91 14.16 17.59
C THR A 103 2.30 13.04 18.41
N SER A 104 1.84 11.96 17.76
CA SER A 104 1.33 10.77 18.46
C SER A 104 2.42 10.04 19.24
N GLU A 105 3.62 9.89 18.66
CA GLU A 105 4.79 9.30 19.32
C GLU A 105 5.25 10.16 20.49
N TRP A 106 5.24 11.48 20.34
CA TRP A 106 5.56 12.41 21.41
C TRP A 106 4.53 12.33 22.56
N ALA A 107 3.23 12.26 22.23
CA ALA A 107 2.17 12.08 23.22
C ALA A 107 2.30 10.73 23.96
N ALA A 108 2.60 9.64 23.23
CA ALA A 108 2.85 8.33 23.82
C ALA A 108 4.09 8.33 24.73
N ALA A 109 5.17 8.99 24.32
CA ALA A 109 6.37 9.13 25.13
C ALA A 109 6.11 9.96 26.41
N ALA A 110 5.31 11.02 26.31
CA ALA A 110 4.89 11.82 27.45
C ALA A 110 4.04 11.02 28.44
N GLN A 111 3.06 10.26 27.95
CA GLN A 111 2.24 9.37 28.77
C GLN A 111 3.08 8.27 29.42
N LEU A 112 4.00 7.65 28.69
CA LEU A 112 4.90 6.63 29.22
C LEU A 112 5.80 7.20 30.33
N LYS A 113 6.25 8.45 30.20
CA LYS A 113 7.00 9.16 31.24
C LYS A 113 6.14 9.36 32.49
N GLN A 114 4.87 9.78 32.34
CA GLN A 114 3.93 9.91 33.46
C GLN A 114 3.71 8.57 34.18
N VAL A 115 3.46 7.49 33.43
CA VAL A 115 3.27 6.14 33.99
C VAL A 115 4.51 5.69 34.76
N ARG A 116 5.72 5.91 34.23
CA ARG A 116 6.98 5.58 34.94
C ARG A 116 7.13 6.39 36.23
N THR A 117 6.77 7.67 36.23
CA THR A 117 6.80 8.49 37.44
C THR A 117 5.82 8.00 38.49
N LEU A 118 4.58 7.69 38.09
CA LEU A 118 3.57 7.14 39.00
C LEU A 118 3.99 5.77 39.54
N ALA A 119 4.53 4.89 38.71
CA ALA A 119 5.06 3.60 39.15
C ALA A 119 6.17 3.77 40.20
N LYS A 120 7.07 4.74 40.01
CA LYS A 120 8.12 5.04 40.99
C LYS A 120 7.54 5.53 42.33
N LEU A 121 6.56 6.45 42.28
CA LEU A 121 5.87 6.92 43.48
C LEU A 121 5.18 5.78 44.24
N LEU A 122 4.49 4.87 43.54
CA LEU A 122 3.84 3.72 44.16
C LEU A 122 4.86 2.76 44.82
N VAL A 123 6.03 2.58 44.21
CA VAL A 123 7.12 1.78 44.81
C VAL A 123 7.65 2.45 46.08
N ASP A 124 7.88 3.77 46.04
CA ASP A 124 8.36 4.53 47.18
C ASP A 124 7.33 4.55 48.34
N GLU A 125 6.04 4.71 48.03
CA GLU A 125 4.95 4.60 48.99
C GLU A 125 4.89 3.20 49.61
N ARG A 126 4.97 2.14 48.80
CA ARG A 126 4.98 0.76 49.29
C ARG A 126 6.15 0.52 50.25
N LYS A 127 7.33 1.07 49.94
CA LYS A 127 8.50 1.00 50.81
C LYS A 127 8.27 1.75 52.13
N SER A 128 7.74 2.97 52.07
CA SER A 128 7.40 3.77 53.26
C SER A 128 6.39 3.05 54.16
N TRP A 129 5.35 2.45 53.58
CA TRP A 129 4.36 1.67 54.33
C TRP A 129 4.97 0.45 55.00
N ASN A 130 5.82 -0.30 54.30
CA ASN A 130 6.52 -1.45 54.88
C ASN A 130 7.43 -1.04 56.05
N GLU A 131 8.15 0.08 55.93
CA GLU A 131 8.98 0.62 57.01
C GLU A 131 8.14 1.04 58.22
N LYS A 132 7.03 1.77 58.00
CA LYS A 132 6.08 2.14 59.06
C LYS A 132 5.53 0.91 59.77
N MET A 133 5.06 -0.08 59.03
CA MET A 133 4.51 -1.33 59.60
C MET A 133 5.57 -2.15 60.35
N SER A 134 6.81 -2.16 59.87
CA SER A 134 7.93 -2.81 60.55
C SER A 134 8.26 -2.11 61.89
N ASN A 135 8.28 -0.79 61.90
CA ASN A 135 8.52 0.00 63.10
C ASN A 135 7.39 -0.17 64.13
N GLU A 136 6.14 -0.15 63.70
CA GLU A 136 4.98 -0.43 64.55
C GLU A 136 5.05 -1.84 65.14
N ARG A 137 5.39 -2.87 64.33
CA ARG A 137 5.59 -4.23 64.82
C ARG A 137 6.68 -4.32 65.90
N LYS A 138 7.80 -3.62 65.71
CA LYS A 138 8.87 -3.55 66.71
C LYS A 138 8.41 -2.90 68.02
N LYS A 139 7.68 -1.78 67.93
CA LYS A 139 7.11 -1.11 69.12
C LYS A 139 6.13 -2.03 69.85
N TRP A 140 5.23 -2.70 69.12
CA TRP A 140 4.26 -3.62 69.71
C TRP A 140 4.95 -4.79 70.41
N ASN A 141 5.94 -5.42 69.76
CA ASN A 141 6.73 -6.49 70.37
C ASN A 141 7.45 -6.03 71.64
N ALA A 142 8.05 -4.83 71.63
CA ALA A 142 8.72 -4.28 72.81
C ALA A 142 7.75 -3.98 73.96
N SER A 143 6.56 -3.47 73.65
CA SER A 143 5.49 -3.24 74.63
C SER A 143 5.00 -4.56 75.23
N TRP A 144 4.78 -5.56 74.38
CA TRP A 144 4.32 -6.88 74.79
C TRP A 144 5.36 -7.60 75.67
N ALA A 145 6.64 -7.48 75.33
CA ALA A 145 7.73 -7.98 76.17
C ALA A 145 7.72 -7.34 77.58
N LYS A 146 7.57 -6.01 77.67
CA LYS A 146 7.45 -5.33 78.96
C LYS A 146 6.25 -5.80 79.78
N GLN A 147 5.10 -5.98 79.15
CA GLN A 147 3.91 -6.51 79.84
C GLN A 147 4.13 -7.94 80.34
N ASN A 148 4.80 -8.78 79.56
CA ASN A 148 5.15 -10.13 79.97
C ASN A 148 6.11 -10.15 81.16
N ASP A 149 7.13 -9.28 81.17
CA ASP A 149 8.06 -9.17 82.31
C ASP A 149 7.32 -8.74 83.58
N ILE A 150 6.41 -7.76 83.48
CA ILE A 150 5.56 -7.34 84.60
C ILE A 150 4.70 -8.51 85.12
N LEU A 151 4.07 -9.26 84.21
CA LEU A 151 3.26 -10.43 84.57
C LEU A 151 4.11 -11.54 85.21
N PHE A 152 5.33 -11.74 84.73
CA PHE A 152 6.26 -12.71 85.29
C PHE A 152 6.64 -12.33 86.72
N HIS A 153 7.04 -11.07 86.96
CA HIS A 153 7.35 -10.57 88.29
C HIS A 153 6.15 -10.64 89.24
N ALA A 154 4.96 -10.23 88.78
CA ALA A 154 3.73 -10.32 89.57
C ALA A 154 3.40 -11.77 89.96
N ARG A 155 3.62 -12.74 89.06
CA ARG A 155 3.47 -14.18 89.38
C ARG A 155 4.48 -14.65 90.41
N GLN A 156 5.72 -14.16 90.34
CA GLN A 156 6.77 -14.52 91.29
C GLN A 156 6.50 -13.93 92.68
N GLU A 157 6.08 -12.66 92.76
CA GLU A 157 5.63 -12.02 93.99
C GLU A 157 4.42 -12.74 94.61
N LEU A 158 3.44 -13.12 93.79
CA LEU A 158 2.29 -13.93 94.25
C LEU A 158 2.76 -15.26 94.85
N THR A 159 3.76 -15.90 94.25
CA THR A 159 4.30 -17.18 94.74
C THR A 159 5.01 -17.00 96.07
N ASN A 160 5.82 -15.94 96.20
CA ASN A 160 6.49 -15.57 97.46
C ASN A 160 5.47 -15.22 98.56
N ALA A 161 4.44 -14.44 98.24
CA ALA A 161 3.37 -14.08 99.17
C ALA A 161 2.59 -15.32 99.63
N LYS A 162 2.33 -16.28 98.74
CA LYS A 162 1.71 -17.56 99.12
C LYS A 162 2.59 -18.37 100.07
N ALA A 163 3.90 -18.41 99.85
CA ALA A 163 4.84 -19.08 100.74
C ALA A 163 4.89 -18.40 102.12
N ALA A 164 4.97 -17.06 102.17
CA ALA A 164 4.92 -16.30 103.43
C ALA A 164 3.59 -16.46 104.17
N ASN A 165 2.46 -16.56 103.46
CA ASN A 165 1.17 -16.85 104.08
C ASN A 165 1.13 -18.26 104.66
N ALA A 166 1.77 -19.25 104.02
CA ALA A 166 1.90 -20.59 104.56
C ALA A 166 2.77 -20.63 105.83
N THR A 167 3.88 -19.89 105.89
CA THR A 167 4.71 -19.77 107.10
C THR A 167 3.96 -19.05 108.22
N LEU A 168 3.27 -17.94 107.92
CA LEU A 168 2.43 -17.25 108.90
C LEU A 168 1.29 -18.13 109.42
N ARG A 169 0.72 -19.01 108.59
CA ARG A 169 -0.27 -20.01 109.05
C ARG A 169 0.35 -21.05 109.98
N GLN A 170 1.57 -21.49 109.73
CA GLN A 170 2.29 -22.40 110.63
C GLN A 170 2.67 -21.71 111.95
N GLU A 171 3.15 -20.47 111.89
CA GLU A 171 3.44 -19.64 113.07
C GLU A 171 2.17 -19.31 113.85
N LYS A 172 1.05 -19.04 113.17
CA LYS A 172 -0.26 -18.89 113.80
C LYS A 172 -0.70 -20.17 114.49
N ALA A 173 -0.53 -21.35 113.88
CA ALA A 173 -0.84 -22.62 114.52
C ALA A 173 0.06 -22.90 115.74
N ALA A 174 1.34 -22.49 115.68
CA ALA A 174 2.27 -22.58 116.81
C ALA A 174 1.93 -21.57 117.94
N ALA A 175 1.52 -20.35 117.59
CA ALA A 175 1.04 -19.34 118.52
C ALA A 175 -0.32 -19.73 119.14
N GLU A 176 -1.20 -20.39 118.39
CA GLU A 176 -2.46 -20.97 118.88
C GLU A 176 -2.19 -22.15 119.84
N ALA A 177 -1.15 -22.96 119.62
CA ALA A 177 -0.73 -23.99 120.56
C ALA A 177 -0.16 -23.42 121.88
N ILE A 178 0.41 -22.21 121.85
CA ILE A 178 0.93 -21.49 123.03
C ILE A 178 -0.20 -20.69 123.73
N SER A 179 -1.19 -20.19 122.99
CA SER A 179 -2.32 -19.40 123.53
C SER A 179 -3.39 -20.24 124.25
N VAL A 180 -3.51 -21.53 123.94
CA VAL A 180 -4.39 -22.48 124.67
C VAL A 180 -3.95 -22.67 126.14
N LYS A 181 -2.73 -22.28 126.53
CA LYS A 181 -2.28 -22.26 127.93
C LYS A 181 -2.31 -20.88 128.60
N ALA A 182 -2.62 -19.79 127.88
CA ALA A 182 -2.48 -18.42 128.40
C ALA A 182 -3.74 -17.54 128.36
N LEU A 183 -4.89 -18.02 127.84
CA LEU A 183 -6.13 -17.23 127.80
C LEU A 183 -7.30 -17.85 128.55
N GLN A 184 -7.06 -18.11 129.84
CA GLN A 184 -8.08 -17.94 130.88
C GLN A 184 -8.01 -16.51 131.47
N ALA A 185 -8.00 -15.51 130.58
CA ALA A 185 -8.23 -14.08 130.85
C ALA A 185 -8.35 -13.36 129.49
N LYS A 186 -9.52 -13.37 128.84
CA LYS A 186 -10.45 -12.24 128.84
C LYS A 186 -9.74 -10.87 128.82
N ALA A 187 -9.86 -10.11 127.74
CA ALA A 187 -10.67 -8.87 127.75
C ALA A 187 -10.32 -7.86 126.65
N ASP A 188 -9.16 -7.90 126.01
CA ASP A 188 -8.78 -6.76 125.17
C ASP A 188 -8.96 -6.98 123.67
N ALA A 189 -9.95 -6.25 123.15
CA ALA A 189 -9.97 -5.61 121.83
C ALA A 189 -10.19 -6.56 120.63
N LEU A 190 -11.41 -6.82 120.14
CA LEU A 190 -12.35 -5.80 119.66
C LEU A 190 -11.68 -4.64 118.90
N LYS A 191 -10.68 -4.92 118.05
CA LYS A 191 -10.08 -3.91 117.17
C LYS A 191 -9.40 -4.47 115.91
N ALA A 192 -10.11 -5.28 115.11
CA ALA A 192 -9.65 -5.65 113.76
C ALA A 192 -10.76 -6.25 112.87
N LEU A 193 -11.99 -5.71 112.91
CA LEU A 193 -13.10 -6.16 112.03
C LEU A 193 -13.57 -5.08 111.05
N GLU A 194 -12.81 -3.99 110.89
CA GLU A 194 -13.21 -2.86 110.05
C GLU A 194 -12.27 -2.63 108.85
N GLU A 195 -11.35 -3.57 108.58
CA GLU A 195 -10.53 -3.58 107.36
C GLU A 195 -11.16 -4.40 106.21
N ALA A 196 -12.42 -4.83 106.36
CA ALA A 196 -13.16 -5.59 105.34
C ALA A 196 -14.34 -4.80 104.73
N LYS A 197 -14.25 -3.46 104.69
CA LYS A 197 -15.17 -2.61 103.91
C LYS A 197 -14.49 -1.63 102.94
N GLU A 198 -13.22 -1.87 102.59
CA GLU A 198 -12.54 -1.18 101.48
C GLU A 198 -12.46 -2.04 100.20
N ALA A 199 -13.58 -2.67 99.83
CA ALA A 199 -13.77 -3.28 98.49
C ALA A 199 -14.84 -2.55 97.65
N GLY A 200 -15.35 -1.41 98.12
CA GLY A 200 -16.39 -0.62 97.43
C GLY A 200 -15.87 0.42 96.43
N ALA A 201 -14.63 0.90 96.58
CA ALA A 201 -14.11 2.01 95.77
C ALA A 201 -13.35 1.58 94.48
N ARG A 202 -13.06 0.29 94.29
CA ARG A 202 -12.41 -0.23 93.07
C ARG A 202 -13.39 -0.79 92.03
N ALA A 203 -14.67 -0.95 92.38
CA ALA A 203 -15.71 -1.40 91.46
C ALA A 203 -16.30 -0.24 90.64
N ALA A 204 -16.45 0.96 91.21
CA ALA A 204 -17.04 2.11 90.52
C ALA A 204 -16.14 2.68 89.40
N LYS A 205 -14.81 2.75 89.62
CA LYS A 205 -13.86 3.28 88.62
C LYS A 205 -13.59 2.31 87.46
N ALA A 206 -13.73 0.99 87.69
CA ALA A 206 -13.60 -0.03 86.66
C ALA A 206 -14.86 -0.15 85.77
N LEU A 207 -16.03 0.23 86.29
CA LEU A 207 -17.29 0.25 85.56
C LEU A 207 -17.38 1.48 84.64
N GLU A 208 -16.98 2.65 85.13
CA GLU A 208 -16.93 3.90 84.33
C GLU A 208 -15.90 3.81 83.18
N GLU A 209 -14.74 3.20 83.43
CA GLU A 209 -13.72 2.94 82.39
C GLU A 209 -14.09 1.84 81.37
N ALA A 210 -15.05 0.97 81.71
CA ALA A 210 -15.58 -0.05 80.82
C ALA A 210 -16.69 0.53 79.92
N GLU A 211 -17.61 1.33 80.49
CA GLU A 211 -18.66 2.03 79.75
C GLU A 211 -18.07 3.05 78.76
N GLU A 212 -17.00 3.76 79.13
CA GLU A 212 -16.33 4.70 78.23
C GLU A 212 -15.58 3.99 77.08
N ARG A 213 -15.07 2.77 77.31
CA ARG A 213 -14.47 1.93 76.26
C ARG A 213 -15.53 1.32 75.34
N GLU A 214 -16.69 0.94 75.88
CA GLU A 214 -17.84 0.44 75.11
C GLU A 214 -18.45 1.54 74.22
N GLY A 215 -18.54 2.77 74.71
CA GLY A 215 -18.96 3.93 73.90
C GLY A 215 -17.99 4.26 72.76
N ARG A 216 -16.68 4.21 73.00
CA ARG A 216 -15.65 4.39 71.94
C ARG A 216 -15.66 3.24 70.92
N ALA A 217 -15.87 2.00 71.37
CA ALA A 217 -15.98 0.84 70.49
C ALA A 217 -17.25 0.90 69.62
N SER A 218 -18.38 1.30 70.20
CA SER A 218 -19.65 1.47 69.49
C SER A 218 -19.56 2.54 68.41
N LYS A 219 -18.91 3.67 68.72
CA LYS A 219 -18.69 4.76 67.75
C LYS A 219 -17.75 4.35 66.61
N ALA A 220 -16.66 3.63 66.91
CA ALA A 220 -15.76 3.10 65.89
C ALA A 220 -16.45 2.07 64.97
N LEU A 221 -17.37 1.28 65.52
CA LEU A 221 -18.16 0.30 64.74
C LEU A 221 -19.19 0.99 63.84
N GLU A 222 -19.79 2.10 64.30
CA GLU A 222 -20.71 2.92 63.51
C GLU A 222 -19.98 3.63 62.35
N GLU A 223 -18.81 4.21 62.61
CA GLU A 223 -17.93 4.79 61.58
C GLU A 223 -17.49 3.73 60.54
N ALA A 224 -17.15 2.52 60.98
CA ALA A 224 -16.80 1.41 60.09
C ALA A 224 -17.98 0.96 59.22
N ASN A 225 -19.21 0.99 59.75
CA ASN A 225 -20.41 0.65 58.98
C ASN A 225 -20.76 1.71 57.94
N VAL A 226 -20.53 2.99 58.22
CA VAL A 226 -20.70 4.08 57.23
C VAL A 226 -19.68 3.92 56.09
N GLU A 227 -18.43 3.61 56.41
CA GLU A 227 -17.42 3.34 55.37
C GLU A 227 -17.72 2.08 54.56
N ARG A 228 -18.26 1.02 55.20
CA ARG A 228 -18.73 -0.17 54.47
C ARG A 228 -19.81 0.19 53.44
N PHE A 229 -20.78 1.02 53.81
CA PHE A 229 -21.84 1.47 52.91
C PHE A 229 -21.31 2.32 51.74
N ARG A 230 -20.30 3.16 51.99
CA ARG A 230 -19.61 3.93 50.94
C ARG A 230 -18.88 3.01 49.97
N LEU A 231 -18.15 2.02 50.48
CA LEU A 231 -17.45 1.03 49.69
C LEU A 231 -18.43 0.18 48.86
N ASP A 232 -19.55 -0.26 49.44
CA ASP A 232 -20.59 -1.02 48.72
C ASP A 232 -21.14 -0.22 47.52
N LYS A 233 -21.32 1.09 47.67
CA LYS A 233 -21.76 1.97 46.56
C LYS A 233 -20.69 2.11 45.47
N VAL A 234 -19.41 2.21 45.85
CA VAL A 234 -18.30 2.26 44.89
C VAL A 234 -18.17 0.93 44.14
N VAL A 235 -18.28 -0.21 44.84
CA VAL A 235 -18.26 -1.55 44.24
C VAL A 235 -19.41 -1.71 43.24
N ALA A 236 -20.63 -1.30 43.58
CA ALA A 236 -21.77 -1.34 42.66
C ALA A 236 -21.54 -0.47 41.40
N SER A 237 -20.97 0.73 41.57
CA SER A 237 -20.62 1.61 40.43
C SER A 237 -19.55 0.99 39.53
N LEU A 238 -18.49 0.41 40.12
CA LEU A 238 -17.43 -0.26 39.37
C LEU A 238 -17.94 -1.51 38.66
N GLN A 239 -18.86 -2.26 39.28
CA GLN A 239 -19.47 -3.43 38.67
C GLN A 239 -20.30 -3.06 37.44
N ALA A 240 -21.05 -1.94 37.50
CA ALA A 240 -21.77 -1.43 36.33
C ALA A 240 -20.82 -0.97 35.22
N GLU A 241 -19.71 -0.32 35.56
CA GLU A 241 -18.69 0.09 34.56
C GLU A 241 -18.00 -1.11 33.92
N VAL A 242 -17.69 -2.16 34.69
CA VAL A 242 -17.12 -3.41 34.18
C VAL A 242 -18.09 -4.07 33.19
N GLN A 243 -19.38 -4.18 33.52
CA GLN A 243 -20.38 -4.74 32.61
C GLN A 243 -20.52 -3.92 31.32
N ALA A 244 -20.50 -2.58 31.40
CA ALA A 244 -20.54 -1.72 30.23
C ALA A 244 -19.29 -1.91 29.34
N ARG A 245 -18.11 -2.05 29.95
CA ARG A 245 -16.87 -2.33 29.21
C ARG A 245 -16.84 -3.73 28.61
N GLU A 246 -17.37 -4.74 29.29
CA GLU A 246 -17.50 -6.10 28.75
C GLU A 246 -18.34 -6.10 27.47
N VAL A 247 -19.48 -5.43 27.46
CA VAL A 247 -20.31 -5.27 26.26
C VAL A 247 -19.53 -4.57 25.14
N ALA A 248 -18.83 -3.47 25.46
CA ALA A 248 -18.03 -2.76 24.46
C ALA A 248 -16.89 -3.62 23.89
N VAL A 249 -16.24 -4.45 24.72
CA VAL A 249 -15.22 -5.40 24.27
C VAL A 249 -15.81 -6.43 23.32
N THR A 250 -16.99 -6.99 23.62
CA THR A 250 -17.64 -7.96 22.71
C THR A 250 -18.00 -7.35 21.34
N ASP A 251 -18.50 -6.11 21.31
CA ASP A 251 -18.77 -5.38 20.05
C ASP A 251 -17.47 -5.09 19.29
N LEU A 252 -16.41 -4.65 19.97
CA LEU A 252 -15.11 -4.43 19.36
C LEU A 252 -14.52 -5.73 18.79
N THR A 253 -14.60 -6.84 19.52
CA THR A 253 -14.14 -8.15 19.03
C THR A 253 -14.89 -8.56 17.76
N ALA A 254 -16.20 -8.37 17.70
CA ALA A 254 -16.98 -8.66 16.51
C ALA A 254 -16.56 -7.78 15.31
N ARG A 255 -16.35 -6.48 15.54
CA ARG A 255 -15.87 -5.55 14.49
C ARG A 255 -14.47 -5.88 13.99
N VAL A 256 -13.57 -6.27 14.90
CA VAL A 256 -12.21 -6.70 14.56
C VAL A 256 -12.26 -7.97 13.70
N SER A 257 -13.05 -8.97 14.07
CA SER A 257 -13.19 -10.19 13.25
C SER A 257 -13.74 -9.91 11.84
N VAL A 258 -14.68 -8.97 11.71
CA VAL A 258 -15.18 -8.54 10.40
C VAL A 258 -14.11 -7.78 9.61
N ALA A 259 -13.31 -6.94 10.27
CA ALA A 259 -12.22 -6.22 9.63
C ALA A 259 -11.10 -7.15 9.17
N GLU A 260 -10.75 -8.18 9.94
CA GLU A 260 -9.78 -9.21 9.57
C GLU A 260 -10.21 -9.95 8.31
N LYS A 261 -11.45 -10.45 8.26
CA LYS A 261 -11.99 -11.11 7.06
C LYS A 261 -11.97 -10.23 5.81
N ARG A 262 -12.20 -8.92 5.98
CA ARG A 262 -12.11 -7.95 4.88
C ARG A 262 -10.67 -7.73 4.44
N ALA A 263 -9.72 -7.71 5.37
CA ALA A 263 -8.30 -7.61 5.07
C ALA A 263 -7.79 -8.84 4.32
N ASP A 264 -8.21 -10.04 4.73
CA ASP A 264 -7.87 -11.29 4.04
C ASP A 264 -8.41 -11.31 2.61
N ALA A 265 -9.69 -10.96 2.42
CA ALA A 265 -10.29 -10.87 1.08
C ALA A 265 -9.61 -9.81 0.19
N ALA A 266 -9.19 -8.69 0.76
CA ALA A 266 -8.44 -7.67 0.05
C ALA A 266 -7.03 -8.14 -0.34
N ALA A 267 -6.38 -8.95 0.50
CA ALA A 267 -5.09 -9.55 0.20
C ALA A 267 -5.18 -10.55 -0.96
N GLU A 268 -6.19 -11.43 -0.94
CA GLU A 268 -6.47 -12.36 -2.04
C GLU A 268 -6.75 -11.64 -3.36
N ALA A 269 -7.58 -10.58 -3.33
CA ALA A 269 -7.86 -9.77 -4.51
C ALA A 269 -6.60 -9.08 -5.06
N LYS A 270 -5.72 -8.60 -4.17
CA LYS A 270 -4.44 -8.00 -4.56
C LYS A 270 -3.51 -9.04 -5.19
N ASP A 271 -3.44 -10.26 -4.64
CA ASP A 271 -2.61 -11.33 -5.20
C ASP A 271 -3.13 -11.79 -6.58
N ALA A 272 -4.45 -11.87 -6.75
CA ALA A 272 -5.07 -12.13 -8.06
C ALA A 272 -4.75 -11.03 -9.09
N LEU A 273 -4.80 -9.75 -8.67
CA LEU A 273 -4.41 -8.62 -9.52
C LEU A 273 -2.93 -8.67 -9.90
N VAL A 274 -2.04 -8.98 -8.96
CA VAL A 274 -0.60 -9.14 -9.25
C VAL A 274 -0.37 -10.26 -10.27
N SER A 275 -1.07 -11.40 -10.12
CA SER A 275 -1.00 -12.48 -11.10
C SER A 275 -1.46 -12.03 -12.49
N SER A 276 -2.56 -11.28 -12.58
CA SER A 276 -3.06 -10.76 -13.86
C SER A 276 -2.10 -9.74 -14.49
N PHE A 277 -1.43 -8.92 -13.66
CA PHE A 277 -0.46 -7.94 -14.13
C PHE A 277 0.79 -8.62 -14.68
N ASN A 278 1.31 -9.65 -14.00
CA ASN A 278 2.45 -10.41 -14.48
C ASN A 278 2.14 -11.11 -15.82
N GLN A 279 0.91 -11.62 -15.98
CA GLN A 279 0.46 -12.19 -17.26
C GLN A 279 0.44 -11.14 -18.38
N LEU A 280 -0.14 -9.96 -18.11
CA LEU A 280 -0.15 -8.85 -19.08
C LEU A 280 1.27 -8.37 -19.45
N GLU A 281 2.19 -8.36 -18.49
CA GLU A 281 3.58 -8.01 -18.73
C GLU A 281 4.27 -9.05 -19.63
N ALA A 282 4.06 -10.34 -19.37
CA ALA A 282 4.57 -11.43 -20.21
C ALA A 282 3.98 -11.38 -21.63
N ASP A 283 2.67 -11.12 -21.74
CA ASP A 283 1.96 -10.97 -23.01
C ASP A 283 2.49 -9.79 -23.82
N ARG A 284 2.69 -8.64 -23.17
CA ARG A 284 3.27 -7.46 -23.79
C ARG A 284 4.69 -7.72 -24.28
N GLU A 285 5.50 -8.41 -23.47
CA GLU A 285 6.88 -8.69 -23.83
C GLU A 285 6.96 -9.68 -25.00
N TRP A 286 6.12 -10.71 -25.02
CA TRP A 286 6.02 -11.62 -26.15
C TRP A 286 5.61 -10.90 -27.44
N LEU A 287 4.58 -10.04 -27.38
CA LEU A 287 4.15 -9.23 -28.54
C LEU A 287 5.28 -8.33 -29.06
N ARG A 288 6.02 -7.69 -28.16
CA ARG A 288 7.14 -6.81 -28.50
C ARG A 288 8.31 -7.56 -29.13
N ALA A 289 8.69 -8.69 -28.55
CA ALA A 289 9.89 -9.42 -28.96
C ALA A 289 9.66 -10.31 -30.19
N HIS A 290 8.47 -10.92 -30.31
CA HIS A 290 8.19 -11.95 -31.32
C HIS A 290 6.94 -11.63 -32.13
N GLY A 291 5.82 -11.31 -31.47
CA GLY A 291 4.51 -11.23 -32.12
C GLY A 291 4.44 -10.27 -33.31
N ILE A 292 4.91 -9.03 -33.16
CA ILE A 292 4.88 -8.03 -34.25
C ILE A 292 5.74 -8.48 -35.44
N ALA A 293 6.94 -9.00 -35.18
CA ALA A 293 7.84 -9.44 -36.23
C ALA A 293 7.22 -10.59 -37.04
N ARG A 294 6.58 -11.56 -36.37
CA ARG A 294 5.92 -12.70 -37.02
C ARG A 294 4.69 -12.28 -37.83
N ILE A 295 3.89 -11.35 -37.34
CA ILE A 295 2.74 -10.82 -38.08
C ILE A 295 3.21 -10.15 -39.38
N VAL A 296 4.26 -9.33 -39.30
CA VAL A 296 4.85 -8.67 -40.48
C VAL A 296 5.43 -9.69 -41.45
N GLU A 297 6.15 -10.71 -40.94
CA GLU A 297 6.69 -11.81 -41.74
C GLU A 297 5.57 -12.55 -42.49
N ALA A 298 4.46 -12.87 -41.82
CA ALA A 298 3.33 -13.55 -42.44
C ALA A 298 2.65 -12.70 -43.53
N ILE A 299 2.53 -11.39 -43.32
CA ILE A 299 2.02 -10.44 -44.32
C ILE A 299 2.95 -10.38 -45.53
N MET A 300 4.27 -10.28 -45.30
CA MET A 300 5.26 -10.23 -46.38
C MET A 300 5.32 -11.53 -47.20
N ASN A 301 5.13 -12.67 -46.54
CA ASN A 301 5.17 -13.99 -47.15
C ASN A 301 3.80 -14.47 -47.67
N ALA A 302 2.76 -13.64 -47.57
CA ALA A 302 1.44 -13.98 -48.07
C ALA A 302 1.48 -14.24 -49.59
N PRO A 303 0.85 -15.33 -50.09
CA PRO A 303 0.87 -15.66 -51.52
C PRO A 303 0.22 -14.58 -52.38
N GLU A 304 -0.76 -13.84 -51.84
CA GLU A 304 -1.39 -12.70 -52.47
C GLU A 304 -0.41 -11.54 -52.67
N THR A 305 0.44 -11.27 -51.66
CA THR A 305 1.51 -10.26 -51.74
C THR A 305 2.57 -10.65 -52.76
N ALA A 306 3.02 -11.91 -52.76
CA ALA A 306 3.99 -12.39 -53.75
C ALA A 306 3.44 -12.30 -55.18
N SER A 307 2.22 -12.81 -55.41
CA SER A 307 1.59 -12.84 -56.74
C SER A 307 1.29 -11.43 -57.26
N GLY A 308 0.79 -10.55 -56.40
CA GLY A 308 0.50 -9.16 -56.78
C GLY A 308 1.78 -8.36 -57.07
N LEU A 309 2.84 -8.55 -56.28
CA LEU A 309 4.13 -7.91 -56.54
C LEU A 309 4.76 -8.39 -57.86
N ASP A 310 4.66 -9.67 -58.17
CA ASP A 310 5.15 -10.21 -59.45
C ASP A 310 4.38 -9.66 -60.65
N LEU A 311 3.05 -9.51 -60.53
CA LEU A 311 2.23 -8.85 -61.55
C LEU A 311 2.64 -7.38 -61.72
N VAL A 312 2.84 -6.63 -60.62
CA VAL A 312 3.31 -5.23 -60.69
C VAL A 312 4.68 -5.15 -61.36
N LYS A 313 5.63 -6.03 -61.01
CA LYS A 313 6.96 -6.10 -61.65
C LYS A 313 6.87 -6.42 -63.14
N GLU A 314 5.97 -7.31 -63.56
CA GLU A 314 5.72 -7.59 -64.97
C GLU A 314 5.19 -6.36 -65.70
N ARG A 315 4.14 -5.72 -65.18
CA ARG A 315 3.56 -4.52 -65.80
C ARG A 315 4.50 -3.33 -65.81
N ALA A 316 5.33 -3.18 -64.79
CA ALA A 316 6.34 -2.13 -64.73
C ALA A 316 7.42 -2.33 -65.80
N ARG A 317 7.84 -3.58 -66.04
CA ARG A 317 8.74 -3.92 -67.15
C ARG A 317 8.10 -3.60 -68.50
N ASP A 318 6.85 -4.01 -68.74
CA ASP A 318 6.13 -3.73 -69.99
C ASP A 318 6.03 -2.22 -70.27
N ALA A 319 5.64 -1.44 -69.26
CA ALA A 319 5.54 0.01 -69.35
C ALA A 319 6.90 0.67 -69.59
N GLY A 320 7.94 0.24 -68.87
CA GLY A 320 9.31 0.69 -69.04
C GLY A 320 9.87 0.39 -70.43
N PHE A 321 9.63 -0.81 -70.97
CA PHE A 321 10.04 -1.19 -72.33
C PHE A 321 9.35 -0.32 -73.38
N LYS A 322 8.04 -0.10 -73.27
CA LYS A 322 7.30 0.76 -74.20
C LYS A 322 7.80 2.20 -74.15
N ALA A 323 8.00 2.75 -72.96
CA ALA A 323 8.53 4.10 -72.76
C ALA A 323 9.94 4.25 -73.35
N GLY A 324 10.84 3.28 -73.08
CA GLY A 324 12.19 3.25 -73.63
C GLY A 324 12.21 3.17 -75.16
N TYR A 325 11.39 2.28 -75.75
CA TYR A 325 11.27 2.14 -77.21
C TYR A 325 10.79 3.45 -77.87
N ASN A 326 9.77 4.10 -77.29
CA ASN A 326 9.26 5.38 -77.77
C ASN A 326 10.33 6.50 -77.66
N ARG A 327 11.13 6.50 -76.60
CA ARG A 327 12.26 7.43 -76.44
C ARG A 327 13.32 7.22 -77.52
N CYS A 328 13.66 5.97 -77.83
CA CYS A 328 14.59 5.63 -78.91
C CYS A 328 14.06 6.10 -80.29
N ILE A 329 12.77 5.89 -80.58
CA ILE A 329 12.15 6.45 -81.80
C ILE A 329 12.29 7.96 -81.83
N GLY A 330 12.02 8.64 -80.71
CA GLY A 330 12.21 10.09 -80.58
C GLY A 330 13.62 10.53 -80.95
N HIS A 331 14.66 9.86 -80.41
CA HIS A 331 16.04 10.18 -80.75
C HIS A 331 16.39 9.89 -82.22
N ILE A 332 15.91 8.80 -82.79
CA ILE A 332 16.16 8.43 -84.20
C ILE A 332 15.48 9.41 -85.16
N ASN A 333 14.26 9.84 -84.86
CA ASN A 333 13.52 10.82 -85.67
C ASN A 333 14.17 12.20 -85.68
N VAL A 334 14.95 12.55 -84.63
CA VAL A 334 15.75 13.78 -84.62
C VAL A 334 16.97 13.65 -85.56
N LEU A 335 17.56 12.45 -85.65
CA LEU A 335 18.77 12.20 -86.44
C LEU A 335 18.48 11.84 -87.90
N SER A 336 17.27 11.39 -88.22
CA SER A 336 16.89 10.95 -89.57
C SER A 336 15.58 11.60 -89.98
N ALA A 337 15.51 12.16 -91.18
CA ALA A 337 14.28 12.78 -91.73
C ALA A 337 13.14 11.77 -91.99
N GLY A 338 13.27 10.52 -91.54
CA GLY A 338 12.25 9.47 -91.64
C GLY A 338 11.37 9.48 -90.39
N GLY A 339 10.06 9.56 -90.56
CA GLY A 339 9.08 9.50 -89.46
C GLY A 339 8.90 8.08 -88.93
N TYR A 340 9.87 7.56 -88.18
CA TYR A 340 9.72 6.29 -87.49
C TYR A 340 8.59 6.41 -86.46
N THR A 341 7.77 5.37 -86.37
CA THR A 341 6.61 5.28 -85.49
C THR A 341 6.73 4.03 -84.64
N ASP A 342 5.92 3.91 -83.60
CA ASP A 342 5.85 2.74 -82.72
C ASP A 342 5.31 1.48 -83.43
N LYS A 343 5.09 1.55 -84.74
CA LYS A 343 4.55 0.47 -85.55
C LYS A 343 5.31 -0.85 -85.38
N GLY A 344 6.63 -0.82 -85.25
CA GLY A 344 7.43 -2.04 -85.03
C GLY A 344 7.33 -2.65 -83.62
N SER A 345 6.69 -1.97 -82.66
CA SER A 345 6.62 -2.40 -81.27
C SER A 345 5.62 -3.54 -81.05
N GLY A 346 6.00 -4.52 -80.23
CA GLY A 346 5.08 -5.54 -79.71
C GLY A 346 3.99 -4.98 -78.78
N PHE A 347 4.12 -3.71 -78.37
CA PHE A 347 3.16 -3.00 -77.52
C PHE A 347 2.36 -1.92 -78.27
N ARG A 348 2.30 -1.99 -79.61
CA ARG A 348 1.46 -1.10 -80.41
C ARG A 348 0.00 -1.21 -79.93
N ASP A 349 -0.62 -0.08 -79.63
CA ASP A 349 -2.00 0.03 -79.13
C ASP A 349 -2.28 -0.57 -77.72
N VAL A 350 -1.24 -1.06 -77.02
CA VAL A 350 -1.38 -1.55 -75.63
C VAL A 350 -1.20 -0.40 -74.64
N ASP A 351 -2.21 -0.15 -73.79
CA ASP A 351 -2.07 0.79 -72.67
C ASP A 351 -1.29 0.16 -71.50
N THR A 352 0.04 0.11 -71.64
CA THR A 352 0.93 -0.47 -70.64
C THR A 352 0.93 0.32 -69.33
N GLU A 353 0.76 1.64 -69.41
CA GLU A 353 0.72 2.53 -68.24
C GLU A 353 -0.59 2.35 -67.46
N GLY A 354 -1.74 2.34 -68.14
CA GLY A 354 -3.02 2.03 -67.52
C GLY A 354 -3.06 0.62 -66.91
N ARG A 355 -2.42 -0.37 -67.56
CA ARG A 355 -2.28 -1.73 -67.00
C ARG A 355 -1.39 -1.77 -65.75
N LEU A 356 -0.30 -1.00 -65.72
CA LEU A 356 0.53 -0.86 -64.51
C LEU A 356 -0.27 -0.22 -63.38
N LYS A 357 -0.96 0.90 -63.64
CA LYS A 357 -1.82 1.55 -62.65
C LYS A 357 -2.92 0.63 -62.11
N ALA A 358 -3.56 -0.14 -62.99
CA ALA A 358 -4.56 -1.12 -62.59
C ALA A 358 -3.96 -2.27 -61.75
N ALA A 359 -2.75 -2.75 -62.08
CA ALA A 359 -2.06 -3.76 -61.30
C ALA A 359 -1.64 -3.25 -59.91
N VAL A 360 -1.16 -1.99 -59.83
CA VAL A 360 -0.83 -1.34 -58.55
C VAL A 360 -2.08 -1.16 -57.69
N ALA A 361 -3.18 -0.67 -58.27
CA ALA A 361 -4.45 -0.56 -57.55
C ALA A 361 -4.93 -1.93 -57.04
N SER A 362 -4.92 -2.94 -57.91
CA SER A 362 -5.28 -4.30 -57.54
C SER A 362 -4.40 -4.87 -56.42
N PHE A 363 -3.10 -4.55 -56.39
CA PHE A 363 -2.21 -5.01 -55.33
C PHE A 363 -2.59 -4.45 -53.96
N TYR A 364 -2.93 -3.16 -53.87
CA TYR A 364 -3.36 -2.54 -52.61
C TYR A 364 -4.79 -2.91 -52.19
N ASP A 365 -5.67 -3.18 -53.15
CA ASP A 365 -7.07 -3.51 -52.89
C ASP A 365 -7.30 -5.00 -52.60
N THR A 366 -6.29 -5.87 -52.80
CA THR A 366 -6.43 -7.31 -52.56
C THR A 366 -6.38 -7.59 -51.06
N PRO A 367 -7.43 -8.18 -50.46
CA PRO A 367 -7.42 -8.58 -49.06
C PRO A 367 -6.41 -9.71 -48.85
N LEU A 368 -5.69 -9.66 -47.73
CA LEU A 368 -4.75 -10.71 -47.34
C LEU A 368 -5.45 -11.65 -46.35
N SER A 369 -5.52 -12.95 -46.68
CA SER A 369 -6.15 -13.93 -45.79
C SER A 369 -5.50 -13.99 -44.41
N CYS A 370 -4.19 -13.70 -44.30
CA CYS A 370 -3.50 -13.62 -43.02
C CYS A 370 -3.94 -12.42 -42.16
N VAL A 371 -4.38 -11.32 -42.76
CA VAL A 371 -4.88 -10.14 -42.04
C VAL A 371 -6.30 -10.39 -41.54
N GLU A 372 -7.14 -11.07 -42.31
CA GLU A 372 -8.48 -11.48 -41.85
C GLU A 372 -8.41 -12.38 -40.60
N LYS A 373 -7.50 -13.36 -40.60
CA LYS A 373 -7.26 -14.22 -39.43
C LYS A 373 -6.67 -13.48 -38.24
N LEU A 374 -5.85 -12.45 -38.50
CA LEU A 374 -5.31 -11.59 -37.46
C LEU A 374 -6.44 -10.80 -36.77
N ASP A 375 -7.34 -10.21 -37.56
CA ASP A 375 -8.49 -9.46 -37.04
C ASP A 375 -9.39 -10.37 -36.18
N ASP A 376 -9.69 -11.58 -36.66
CA ASP A 376 -10.45 -12.59 -35.88
C ASP A 376 -9.77 -12.94 -34.54
N CYS A 377 -8.44 -12.98 -34.50
CA CYS A 377 -7.70 -13.24 -33.26
C CYS A 377 -7.77 -12.06 -32.29
N LEU A 378 -7.71 -10.82 -32.78
CA LEU A 378 -7.71 -9.61 -31.96
C LEU A 378 -9.06 -9.30 -31.31
N GLU A 379 -10.16 -9.82 -31.87
CA GLU A 379 -11.50 -9.66 -31.27
C GLU A 379 -11.72 -10.55 -30.02
N ALA A 380 -10.87 -11.55 -29.79
CA ALA A 380 -11.01 -12.48 -28.67
C ALA A 380 -10.40 -11.95 -27.37
N ALA A 381 -10.96 -12.34 -26.21
CA ALA A 381 -10.44 -11.93 -24.90
C ALA A 381 -9.04 -12.52 -24.60
N ASP A 382 -8.73 -13.67 -25.20
CA ASP A 382 -7.47 -14.42 -25.13
C ASP A 382 -6.60 -14.19 -26.38
N TYR A 383 -6.68 -13.00 -26.99
CA TYR A 383 -6.06 -12.71 -28.28
C TYR A 383 -4.56 -13.05 -28.33
N VAL A 384 -3.78 -12.83 -27.27
CA VAL A 384 -2.34 -13.11 -27.25
C VAL A 384 -2.04 -14.60 -27.35
N ASP A 385 -2.81 -15.44 -26.68
CA ASP A 385 -2.65 -16.90 -26.76
C ASP A 385 -3.04 -17.42 -28.14
N ARG A 386 -4.08 -16.85 -28.74
CA ARG A 386 -4.47 -17.15 -30.12
C ARG A 386 -3.41 -16.70 -31.12
N LEU A 387 -2.79 -15.53 -30.91
CA LEU A 387 -1.68 -15.06 -31.73
C LEU A 387 -0.45 -15.96 -31.58
N ARG A 388 -0.15 -16.44 -30.37
CA ARG A 388 0.90 -17.44 -30.14
C ARG A 388 0.64 -18.74 -30.89
N MET A 389 -0.61 -19.18 -30.96
CA MET A 389 -0.96 -20.38 -31.73
C MET A 389 -0.89 -20.15 -33.25
N LEU A 390 -1.35 -18.97 -33.72
CA LEU A 390 -1.38 -18.63 -35.14
C LEU A 390 0.03 -18.38 -35.69
N TYR A 391 0.89 -17.76 -34.88
CA TYR A 391 2.27 -17.40 -35.18
C TYR A 391 3.23 -18.11 -34.24
N ALA A 392 3.01 -19.41 -34.04
CA ALA A 392 3.87 -20.23 -33.21
C ALA A 392 5.33 -20.08 -33.66
N ASP A 393 6.24 -20.10 -32.69
CA ASP A 393 7.67 -20.19 -32.99
C ASP A 393 7.85 -21.43 -33.87
N ALA A 394 8.28 -21.23 -35.12
CA ALA A 394 8.94 -22.30 -35.83
C ALA A 394 10.07 -22.73 -34.88
N GLU A 395 10.01 -23.98 -34.40
CA GLU A 395 11.08 -24.53 -33.57
C GLU A 395 12.39 -24.10 -34.24
N GLU A 396 13.25 -23.38 -33.50
CA GLU A 396 14.61 -23.22 -33.97
C GLU A 396 15.11 -24.64 -34.24
N GLU A 397 15.30 -24.98 -35.52
CA GLU A 397 16.06 -26.15 -35.87
C GLU A 397 17.40 -26.00 -35.15
N ASP A 398 17.56 -26.78 -34.07
CA ASP A 398 18.84 -27.07 -33.46
C ASP A 398 19.83 -27.31 -34.62
N PRO A 399 20.98 -26.62 -34.69
CA PRO A 399 21.96 -26.86 -35.74
C PRO A 399 22.63 -28.22 -35.49
N ALA A 400 21.92 -29.30 -35.77
CA ALA A 400 22.43 -30.64 -35.89
C ALA A 400 23.20 -30.74 -37.22
N GLY A 401 24.48 -30.38 -37.19
CA GLY A 401 25.32 -30.47 -38.38
C GLY A 401 26.76 -30.02 -38.22
N GLY A 402 27.31 -30.06 -37.01
CA GLY A 402 28.74 -29.88 -36.80
C GLY A 402 29.50 -31.12 -37.27
N ALA A 403 29.99 -31.08 -38.51
CA ALA A 403 30.92 -32.05 -39.07
C ALA A 403 32.08 -32.29 -38.11
N GLY A 404 32.24 -33.54 -37.68
CA GLY A 404 33.47 -33.98 -37.05
C GLY A 404 34.57 -34.01 -38.10
N ASP A 405 35.51 -33.10 -37.96
CA ASP A 405 36.84 -33.29 -38.53
C ASP A 405 37.87 -33.43 -37.41
N ASP A 406 38.54 -34.55 -37.55
CA ASP A 406 39.55 -35.18 -36.73
C ASP A 406 40.85 -34.38 -36.79
N ALA A 407 41.38 -33.95 -35.64
CA ALA A 407 42.77 -33.51 -35.51
C ALA A 407 43.21 -33.63 -34.04
N GLY A 408 43.53 -34.86 -33.63
CA GLY A 408 44.28 -35.10 -32.41
C GLY A 408 45.71 -34.59 -32.52
N THR A 409 46.23 -34.02 -31.44
CA THR A 409 47.62 -34.25 -30.99
C THR A 409 47.72 -34.20 -29.47
N SER A 410 47.94 -35.39 -28.90
CA SER A 410 48.82 -35.75 -27.79
C SER A 410 49.50 -34.64 -26.96
N GLY A 411 49.46 -34.80 -25.63
CA GLY A 411 50.41 -34.14 -24.73
C GLY A 411 50.18 -34.40 -23.24
N THR A 412 50.25 -35.65 -22.79
CA THR A 412 50.44 -35.99 -21.37
C THR A 412 51.80 -35.51 -20.86
N LYS A 413 51.79 -34.64 -19.84
CA LYS A 413 52.44 -34.90 -18.53
C LYS A 413 51.99 -33.90 -17.47
#